data_AF-A0A3B4YEK9-F1
#
_entry.id   AF-A0A3B4YEK9-F1
#
_cell.length_a   1.000
_cell.length_b   1.000
_cell.length_c   1.000
_cell.angle_alpha   90.00
_cell.angle_beta   90.00
_cell.angle_gamma   90.00
#
_symmetry.space_group_name_H-M   'P 1'
#
loop_
_entity.id
_entity.type
_entity.pdbx_description
1 polymer ?
#
loop_
_entity_poly.entity_id
_entity_poly.type
_entity_poly.pdbx_seq_one_letter_code
_entity_poly.pdbx_strand_id
1 'polypeptide(L)'
;MGLTISSIFGRLFGKKQMRILMGRPLWRHYFQNTQGLIFVVDSNDRERVAESAEELSKMLLEDELKDAVLLVFANKQDLPNALSVSELTDKLGLHALRNKTWHIESTCATQGTGLYEGLDWLSKELSKN
;
A
#
# COMPACT_ATOMS: atom_id res chain seq x y z
N MET A 1 -18.12 8.53 -17.46
CA MET A 1 -17.09 7.62 -18.01
C MET A 1 -16.07 7.33 -16.92
N GLY A 2 -16.46 6.58 -15.89
CA GLY A 2 -15.53 6.15 -14.85
C GLY A 2 -14.84 4.88 -15.33
N LEU A 3 -13.54 4.94 -15.61
CA LEU A 3 -12.75 3.72 -15.72
C LEU A 3 -12.79 3.07 -14.34
N THR A 4 -13.54 1.98 -14.21
CA THR A 4 -13.54 1.17 -12.99
C THR A 4 -12.08 0.78 -12.71
N ILE A 5 -11.65 0.90 -11.46
CA ILE A 5 -10.28 0.61 -10.99
C ILE A 5 -9.74 -0.70 -11.60
N SER A 6 -10.59 -1.71 -11.78
CA SER A 6 -10.31 -2.96 -12.49
C SER A 6 -9.69 -2.79 -13.90
N SER A 7 -10.16 -1.84 -14.70
CA SER A 7 -9.68 -1.62 -16.07
C SER A 7 -8.32 -0.91 -16.12
N ILE A 8 -8.02 -0.07 -15.13
CA ILE A 8 -6.69 0.54 -14.94
C ILE A 8 -5.69 -0.53 -14.50
N PHE A 9 -6.11 -1.39 -13.57
CA PHE A 9 -5.30 -2.48 -13.05
C PHE A 9 -4.96 -3.51 -14.13
N GLY A 10 -5.91 -3.89 -14.99
CA GLY A 10 -5.65 -4.81 -16.09
C GLY A 10 -4.67 -4.29 -17.15
N ARG A 11 -4.62 -2.97 -17.39
CA ARG A 11 -3.71 -2.35 -18.37
C ARG A 11 -2.29 -2.15 -17.83
N LEU A 12 -2.15 -1.79 -16.57
CA LEU A 12 -0.85 -1.51 -15.96
C LEU A 12 -0.11 -2.79 -15.53
N PHE A 13 -0.82 -3.81 -15.04
CA PHE A 13 -0.18 -4.88 -14.26
C PHE A 13 -0.18 -6.28 -14.92
N GLY A 14 -0.84 -6.49 -16.06
CA GLY A 14 -0.75 -7.75 -16.82
C GLY A 14 -1.04 -9.01 -16.00
N LYS A 15 -0.24 -10.08 -16.17
CA LYS A 15 -0.36 -11.38 -15.45
C LYS A 15 0.10 -11.33 -13.98
N LYS A 16 0.52 -10.18 -13.44
CA LYS A 16 1.09 -10.09 -12.08
C LYS A 16 -0.01 -10.10 -11.04
N GLN A 17 0.10 -11.01 -10.06
CA GLN A 17 -0.85 -11.13 -8.96
C GLN A 17 -0.60 -10.00 -7.96
N MET A 18 -1.54 -9.06 -7.90
CA MET A 18 -1.53 -7.94 -6.97
C MET A 18 -2.82 -7.95 -6.16
N ARG A 19 -2.72 -7.68 -4.86
CA ARG A 19 -3.85 -7.78 -3.94
C ARG A 19 -3.90 -6.58 -3.00
N ILE A 20 -5.11 -6.03 -2.85
CA ILE A 20 -5.42 -5.00 -1.86
C ILE A 20 -6.09 -5.72 -0.70
N LEU A 21 -5.46 -5.68 0.48
CA LEU A 21 -5.93 -6.41 1.65
C LEU A 21 -6.73 -5.46 2.55
N MET A 22 -8.05 -5.68 2.60
CA MET A 22 -8.98 -4.94 3.45
C MET A 22 -9.54 -5.90 4.51
N GLY A 23 -9.17 -5.74 5.79
CA GLY A 23 -9.79 -6.43 6.96
C GLY A 23 -9.15 -7.74 7.48
N ARG A 24 -8.75 -7.73 8.76
CA ARG A 24 -7.85 -8.69 9.46
C ARG A 24 -8.09 -10.21 9.35
N PRO A 25 -9.30 -10.79 9.33
CA PRO A 25 -9.45 -12.24 9.56
C PRO A 25 -9.12 -13.15 8.36
N LEU A 26 -8.99 -12.62 7.13
CA LEU A 26 -8.93 -13.44 5.91
C LEU A 26 -7.63 -13.27 5.10
N TRP A 27 -6.70 -12.44 5.57
CA TRP A 27 -5.51 -12.03 4.79
C TRP A 27 -4.58 -13.19 4.42
N ARG A 28 -4.44 -14.18 5.29
CA ARG A 28 -3.54 -15.33 5.08
C ARG A 28 -3.85 -16.14 3.83
N HIS A 29 -5.13 -16.25 3.45
CA HIS A 29 -5.53 -16.96 2.23
C HIS A 29 -5.14 -16.23 0.93
N TYR A 30 -4.71 -14.97 1.06
CA TYR A 30 -4.41 -14.11 -0.07
C TYR A 30 -2.91 -13.92 -0.30
N PHE A 31 -2.02 -14.34 0.60
CA PHE A 31 -0.59 -14.06 0.47
C PHE A 31 0.14 -14.89 -0.60
N GLN A 32 -0.34 -16.09 -0.90
CA GLN A 32 0.32 -16.98 -1.86
C GLN A 32 0.51 -16.30 -3.24
N ASN A 33 1.75 -16.36 -3.75
CA ASN A 33 2.19 -15.76 -5.01
C ASN A 33 1.97 -14.24 -5.11
N THR A 34 1.95 -13.53 -3.99
CA THR A 34 1.84 -12.06 -3.98
C THR A 34 3.18 -11.43 -4.30
N GLN A 35 3.26 -10.70 -5.42
CA GLN A 35 4.48 -10.01 -5.83
C GLN A 35 4.52 -8.55 -5.33
N GLY A 36 3.35 -7.98 -5.04
CA GLY A 36 3.20 -6.62 -4.56
C GLY A 36 2.07 -6.50 -3.54
N LEU A 37 2.32 -5.74 -2.48
CA LEU A 37 1.41 -5.43 -1.40
C LEU A 37 1.06 -3.95 -1.44
N ILE A 38 -0.23 -3.62 -1.51
CA ILE A 38 -0.73 -2.25 -1.32
C ILE A 38 -1.33 -2.16 0.09
N PHE A 39 -0.75 -1.31 0.93
CA PHE A 39 -1.20 -1.03 2.29
C PHE A 39 -1.78 0.39 2.37
N VAL A 40 -3.05 0.52 2.72
CA VAL A 40 -3.73 1.82 2.75
C VAL A 40 -3.94 2.27 4.18
N VAL A 41 -3.45 3.46 4.51
CA VAL A 41 -3.58 4.05 5.85
C VAL A 41 -4.51 5.25 5.78
N ASP A 42 -5.46 5.32 6.71
CA ASP A 42 -6.27 6.51 6.94
C ASP A 42 -5.41 7.56 7.67
N SER A 43 -4.90 8.54 6.92
CA SER A 43 -3.98 9.54 7.47
C SER A 43 -4.65 10.47 8.49
N ASN A 44 -5.98 10.60 8.46
CA ASN A 44 -6.71 11.45 9.39
C ASN A 44 -7.04 10.74 10.71
N ASP A 45 -6.81 9.43 10.81
CA ASP A 45 -7.03 8.66 12.03
C ASP A 45 -5.73 8.44 12.81
N ARG A 46 -5.31 9.50 13.53
CA ARG A 46 -4.02 9.53 14.23
C ARG A 46 -3.92 8.50 15.35
N GLU A 47 -5.04 8.11 15.95
CA GLU A 47 -5.10 7.16 17.07
C GLU A 47 -4.87 5.72 16.60
N ARG A 48 -5.35 5.36 15.41
CA ARG A 48 -5.22 3.99 14.86
C ARG A 48 -3.97 3.76 14.02
N VAL A 49 -3.08 4.74 13.89
CA VAL A 49 -1.82 4.54 13.15
C VAL A 49 -0.90 3.53 13.84
N ALA A 50 -0.84 3.53 15.18
CA ALA A 50 -0.06 2.53 15.92
C ALA A 50 -0.56 1.10 15.64
N GLU A 51 -1.89 0.94 15.65
CA GLU A 51 -2.55 -0.31 15.30
C GLU A 51 -2.25 -0.74 13.85
N SER A 52 -2.18 0.23 12.93
CA SER A 52 -1.82 -0.01 11.53
C SER A 52 -0.35 -0.43 11.36
N ALA A 53 0.55 0.17 12.15
CA ALA A 53 1.97 -0.19 12.16
C ALA A 53 2.18 -1.63 12.66
N GLU A 54 1.46 -2.03 13.72
CA GLU A 54 1.49 -3.41 14.23
C GLU A 54 0.98 -4.42 13.19
N GLU A 55 -0.12 -4.12 12.50
CA GLU A 55 -0.64 -5.01 11.46
C GLU A 55 0.30 -5.10 10.24
N LEU A 56 0.87 -3.98 9.81
CA LEU A 56 1.88 -3.99 8.76
C LEU A 56 3.07 -4.87 9.17
N SER A 57 3.58 -4.69 10.40
CA SER A 57 4.67 -5.51 10.93
C SER A 57 4.34 -7.00 10.90
N LYS A 58 3.14 -7.39 11.36
CA LYS A 58 2.66 -8.79 11.29
C LYS A 58 2.61 -9.32 9.87
N MET A 59 2.09 -8.55 8.92
CA MET A 59 2.06 -8.95 7.50
C MET A 59 3.47 -9.16 6.95
N LEU A 60 4.42 -8.27 7.27
CA LEU A 60 5.78 -8.35 6.74
C LEU A 60 6.61 -9.48 7.37
N LEU A 61 6.14 -10.12 8.44
CA LEU A 61 6.75 -11.32 9.03
C LEU A 61 6.32 -12.61 8.33
N GLU A 62 5.28 -12.59 7.49
CA GLU A 62 4.81 -13.78 6.77
C GLU A 62 5.74 -14.06 5.58
N ASP A 63 6.25 -15.30 5.49
CA ASP A 63 7.27 -15.69 4.50
C ASP A 63 6.82 -15.44 3.06
N GLU A 64 5.52 -15.60 2.78
CA GLU A 64 4.93 -15.35 1.46
C GLU A 64 5.01 -13.88 1.00
N LEU A 65 5.22 -12.94 1.93
CA LEU A 65 5.34 -11.50 1.66
C LEU A 65 6.79 -10.99 1.77
N LYS A 66 7.75 -11.86 2.05
CA LYS A 66 9.16 -11.51 2.21
C LYS A 66 9.70 -10.72 1.00
N ASP A 67 9.45 -11.23 -0.20
CA ASP A 67 9.97 -10.66 -1.45
C ASP A 67 8.98 -9.69 -2.13
N ALA A 68 7.79 -9.51 -1.54
CA ALA A 68 6.79 -8.59 -2.08
C ALA A 68 7.23 -7.12 -1.94
N VAL A 69 7.05 -6.36 -3.01
CA VAL A 69 7.21 -4.90 -3.02
C VAL A 69 6.06 -4.26 -2.26
N LEU A 70 6.34 -3.27 -1.39
CA LEU A 70 5.33 -2.60 -0.57
C LEU A 70 5.02 -1.19 -1.09
N LEU A 71 3.78 -0.95 -1.48
CA LEU A 71 3.25 0.40 -1.71
C LEU A 71 2.36 0.79 -0.53
N VAL A 72 2.65 1.91 0.12
CA VAL A 72 1.78 2.49 1.15
C VAL A 72 1.02 3.67 0.57
N PHE A 73 -0.30 3.69 0.68
CA PHE A 73 -1.11 4.88 0.40
C PHE A 73 -1.42 5.61 1.70
N ALA A 74 -0.89 6.83 1.85
CA ALA A 74 -1.29 7.78 2.86
C ALA A 74 -2.59 8.45 2.41
N ASN A 75 -3.73 7.82 2.69
CA ASN A 75 -5.04 8.21 2.15
C ASN A 75 -5.72 9.29 3.02
N LYS A 76 -6.71 9.99 2.43
CA LYS A 76 -7.48 11.11 3.03
C LYS A 76 -6.68 12.39 3.26
N GLN A 77 -5.73 12.68 2.38
CA GLN A 77 -4.91 13.91 2.43
C GLN A 77 -5.71 15.20 2.19
N ASP A 78 -6.98 15.10 1.82
CA ASP A 78 -7.91 16.22 1.69
C ASP A 78 -8.44 16.74 3.04
N LEU A 79 -8.25 15.99 4.14
CA LEU A 79 -8.76 16.35 5.45
C LEU A 79 -7.75 17.21 6.26
N PRO A 80 -8.23 18.19 7.05
CA PRO A 80 -7.37 19.22 7.67
C PRO A 80 -6.43 18.70 8.78
N ASN A 81 -6.55 17.43 9.19
CA ASN A 81 -5.71 16.81 10.21
C ASN A 81 -5.01 15.53 9.72
N ALA A 82 -4.94 15.35 8.41
CA ALA A 82 -4.21 14.23 7.81
C ALA A 82 -2.73 14.29 8.17
N LEU A 83 -2.19 13.17 8.65
CA LEU A 83 -0.75 12.99 8.82
C LEU A 83 -0.05 13.13 7.48
N SER A 84 1.06 13.86 7.48
CA SER A 84 1.93 13.94 6.32
C SER A 84 2.57 12.58 6.01
N VAL A 85 3.04 12.44 4.76
CA VAL A 85 3.83 11.28 4.33
C VAL A 85 5.03 11.03 5.23
N SER A 86 5.72 12.10 5.67
CA SER A 86 6.88 11.98 6.57
C SER A 86 6.45 11.41 7.93
N GLU A 87 5.41 11.97 8.55
CA GLU A 87 4.93 11.48 9.84
C GLU A 87 4.46 10.01 9.79
N LEU A 88 3.80 9.61 8.69
CA LEU A 88 3.39 8.22 8.51
C LEU A 88 4.58 7.30 8.27
N THR A 89 5.59 7.75 7.54
CA THR A 89 6.83 6.99 7.32
C THR A 89 7.50 6.64 8.65
N ASP A 90 7.59 7.61 9.56
CA ASP A 90 8.14 7.44 10.90
C ASP A 90 7.25 6.53 11.76
N LYS A 91 5.94 6.81 11.83
CA LYS A 91 5.00 6.05 12.67
C LYS A 91 4.83 4.60 12.24
N LEU A 92 4.92 4.30 10.95
CA LEU A 92 4.88 2.93 10.42
C LEU A 92 6.25 2.23 10.47
N GLY A 93 7.32 2.94 10.85
CA GLY A 93 8.66 2.37 10.95
C GLY A 93 9.27 1.97 9.60
N LEU A 94 8.87 2.60 8.49
CA LEU A 94 9.29 2.17 7.14
C LEU A 94 10.81 2.29 6.95
N HIS A 95 11.46 3.23 7.63
CA HIS A 95 12.92 3.37 7.63
C HIS A 95 13.67 2.12 8.14
N ALA A 96 13.04 1.29 8.96
CA ALA A 96 13.65 0.05 9.46
C ALA A 96 13.65 -1.08 8.42
N LEU A 97 12.86 -0.97 7.34
CA LEU A 97 12.69 -1.98 6.30
C LEU A 97 13.85 -1.97 5.28
N ARG A 98 15.08 -2.23 5.74
CA ARG A 98 16.31 -2.13 4.92
C ARG A 98 16.37 -3.12 3.75
N ASN A 99 15.73 -4.28 3.90
CA ASN A 99 15.79 -5.38 2.92
C ASN A 99 14.48 -5.51 2.13
N LYS A 100 13.67 -4.45 2.06
CA LYS A 100 12.38 -4.46 1.36
C LYS A 100 12.26 -3.22 0.49
N THR A 101 11.85 -3.41 -0.76
CA THR A 101 11.51 -2.29 -1.64
C THR A 101 10.16 -1.74 -1.23
N TRP A 102 10.11 -0.46 -0.88
CA TRP A 102 8.88 0.21 -0.50
C TRP A 102 8.79 1.64 -1.04
N HIS A 103 7.56 2.14 -1.17
CA HIS A 103 7.23 3.54 -1.45
C HIS A 103 5.97 3.93 -0.70
N ILE A 104 5.86 5.21 -0.39
CA ILE A 104 4.67 5.80 0.22
C ILE A 104 4.20 6.96 -0.65
N GLU A 105 2.91 6.96 -0.98
CA GLU A 105 2.30 7.96 -1.84
C GLU A 105 1.16 8.67 -1.12
N SER A 106 1.16 10.00 -1.23
CA SER A 106 0.06 10.84 -0.72
C SER A 106 -1.17 10.59 -1.57
N THR A 107 -2.36 10.41 -0.98
CA THR A 107 -3.54 10.01 -1.77
C THR A 107 -4.83 10.61 -1.23
N CYS A 108 -5.72 10.98 -2.15
CA CYS A 108 -7.13 11.22 -1.86
C CYS A 108 -7.97 10.30 -2.75
N ALA A 109 -8.42 9.17 -2.22
CA ALA A 109 -9.16 8.18 -3.00
C ALA A 109 -10.47 8.72 -3.59
N THR A 110 -11.12 9.69 -2.94
CA THR A 110 -12.37 10.30 -3.42
C THR A 110 -12.15 11.24 -4.60
N GLN A 111 -10.97 11.86 -4.69
CA GLN A 111 -10.59 12.76 -5.79
C GLN A 111 -9.71 12.05 -6.84
N GLY A 112 -9.16 10.88 -6.51
CA GLY A 112 -8.28 10.09 -7.35
C GLY A 112 -6.82 10.56 -7.38
N THR A 113 -6.44 11.57 -6.62
CA THR A 113 -5.07 12.11 -6.59
C THR A 113 -4.10 11.11 -5.96
N GLY A 114 -2.90 10.99 -6.52
CA GLY A 114 -1.83 10.09 -6.03
C GLY A 114 -2.02 8.61 -6.38
N LEU A 115 -3.22 8.19 -6.79
CA LEU A 115 -3.48 6.80 -7.15
C LEU A 115 -2.66 6.36 -8.37
N TYR A 116 -2.60 7.19 -9.40
CA TYR A 116 -1.87 6.84 -10.62
C TYR A 116 -0.37 6.78 -10.35
N GLU A 117 0.18 7.75 -9.62
CA GLU A 117 1.59 7.86 -9.28
C GLU A 117 2.06 6.65 -8.47
N GLY A 118 1.31 6.27 -7.43
CA GLY A 118 1.65 5.09 -6.61
C GLY A 118 1.56 3.79 -7.41
N LEU A 119 0.54 3.64 -8.26
CA LEU A 119 0.37 2.45 -9.11
C LEU A 119 1.42 2.38 -10.22
N ASP A 120 1.81 3.50 -10.82
CA ASP A 120 2.88 3.57 -11.81
C ASP A 120 4.23 3.18 -11.20
N TRP A 121 4.53 3.67 -9.99
CA TRP A 121 5.71 3.23 -9.23
C TRP A 121 5.70 1.73 -8.99
N LEU A 122 4.59 1.19 -8.47
CA LEU A 122 4.46 -0.23 -8.17
C LEU A 122 4.62 -1.08 -9.43
N SER A 123 4.03 -0.66 -10.56
CA SER A 123 4.15 -1.35 -11.84
C SER A 123 5.61 -1.43 -12.30
N LYS A 124 6.34 -0.30 -12.20
CA LYS A 124 7.77 -0.23 -12.54
C LYS A 124 8.60 -1.15 -11.66
N GLU A 125 8.41 -1.14 -10.34
CA GLU A 125 9.15 -2.03 -9.44
C GLU A 125 8.84 -3.51 -9.71
N LEU A 126 7.57 -3.84 -9.91
CA LEU A 126 7.18 -5.20 -10.24
C LEU A 126 7.83 -5.65 -11.55
N SER A 127 8.01 -4.77 -12.54
CA SER A 127 8.65 -5.07 -13.84
C SER A 127 10.15 -5.34 -13.81
N LYS A 128 10.83 -5.02 -12.70
CA LYS A 128 12.27 -5.30 -12.53
C LYS A 128 12.56 -6.75 -12.16
N ASN A 129 11.55 -7.47 -11.67
CA ASN A 129 11.55 -8.90 -11.35
C ASN A 129 10.85 -9.70 -12.46
#